data_AF-A0A7X0B464-F1
#
_entry.id   AF-A0A7X0B464-F1
#
_cell.length_a   1.000
_cell.length_b   1.000
_cell.length_c   1.000
_cell.angle_alpha   90.00
_cell.angle_beta   90.00
_cell.angle_gamma   90.00
#
_symmetry.space_group_name_H-M   'P 1'
#
loop_
_entity.id
_entity.type
_entity.pdbx_description
1 polymer ?
#
loop_
_entity_poly.entity_id
_entity_poly.type
_entity_poly.pdbx_seq_one_letter_code
_entity_poly.pdbx_strand_id
1 'polypeptide(L)'
;MAELSPLRRRMIEDMTVRNLSPATQRSYVHAVAKFSRYFGRSPDRLGLEDVRAFQVHLVATGISWPALNQTVCALRFFYGVTLGYGDLPERIPYAREPRKLPVVLSADEVVRFLEAVPSLKSRTALTTAYAAGLRASEAVSLKVGDIDGGRMVIRVEHGKGGKDRYVMLSAQLLGILRTYWRLARPGHWLFPGRDGSRSMDVQVLHSACRSACAAVGLAKRGTIRNFVLGGVIVRKKEPPHGPTQRASYP
;
A
#
# COMPACT_ATOMS: atom_id res chain seq x y z
N MET A 1 -1.51 32.03 4.52
CA MET A 1 -1.83 30.60 4.79
C MET A 1 -3.30 30.57 5.19
N ALA A 2 -4.18 29.90 4.44
CA ALA A 2 -5.60 29.88 4.78
C ALA A 2 -5.80 29.26 6.17
N GLU A 3 -6.45 29.99 7.08
CA GLU A 3 -6.73 29.52 8.42
C GLU A 3 -7.54 28.22 8.37
N LEU A 4 -7.15 27.25 9.19
CA LEU A 4 -7.87 25.99 9.33
C LEU A 4 -9.23 26.27 9.96
N SER A 5 -10.31 25.88 9.28
CA SER A 5 -11.65 26.03 9.84
C SER A 5 -11.77 25.29 11.19
N PRO A 6 -12.56 25.81 12.16
CA PRO A 6 -12.73 25.16 13.46
C PRO A 6 -13.17 23.70 13.35
N LEU A 7 -14.06 23.41 12.40
CA LEU A 7 -14.56 22.07 12.12
C LEU A 7 -13.46 21.12 11.61
N ARG A 8 -12.56 21.61 10.75
CA ARG A 8 -11.42 20.84 10.26
C ARG A 8 -10.41 20.57 11.38
N ARG A 9 -10.19 21.53 12.27
CA ARG A 9 -9.33 21.36 13.44
C ARG A 9 -9.87 20.28 14.36
N ARG A 10 -11.15 20.37 14.74
CA ARG A 10 -11.83 19.36 15.58
C ARG A 10 -11.71 17.95 15.00
N MET A 11 -11.97 17.79 13.71
CA MET A 11 -11.82 16.48 13.04
C MET A 11 -10.40 15.93 13.12
N ILE A 12 -9.36 16.78 13.00
CA ILE A 12 -7.95 16.37 13.12
C ILE A 12 -7.63 15.95 14.56
N GLU A 13 -8.13 16.69 15.56
CA GLU A 13 -7.97 16.37 16.97
C GLU A 13 -8.63 15.02 17.31
N ASP A 14 -9.87 14.81 16.87
CA ASP A 14 -10.59 13.54 17.05
C ASP A 14 -9.82 12.34 16.49
N MET A 15 -9.21 12.52 15.31
CA MET A 15 -8.40 11.47 14.69
C MET A 15 -7.06 11.26 15.40
N THR A 16 -6.48 12.33 15.95
CA THR A 16 -5.22 12.27 16.69
C THR A 16 -5.40 11.54 18.02
N VAL A 17 -6.45 11.86 18.78
CA VAL A 17 -6.80 11.16 20.03
C VAL A 17 -6.99 9.66 19.81
N ARG A 18 -7.55 9.29 18.65
CA ARG A 18 -7.77 7.89 18.24
C ARG A 18 -6.54 7.24 17.58
N ASN A 19 -5.39 7.90 17.59
CA ASN A 19 -4.14 7.40 17.05
C ASN A 19 -4.22 6.98 15.56
N LEU A 20 -5.00 7.70 14.74
CA LEU A 20 -5.03 7.47 13.31
C LEU A 20 -3.77 8.01 12.63
N SER A 21 -3.23 7.24 11.69
CA SER A 21 -2.01 7.62 10.97
C SER A 21 -2.14 8.97 10.25
N PRO A 22 -1.05 9.74 10.10
CA PRO A 22 -1.08 11.02 9.37
C PRO A 22 -1.59 10.88 7.93
N ALA A 23 -1.34 9.73 7.29
CA ALA A 23 -1.87 9.44 5.96
C ALA A 23 -3.40 9.28 5.95
N THR A 24 -3.95 8.60 6.96
CA THR A 24 -5.39 8.45 7.14
C THR A 24 -6.04 9.81 7.42
N GLN A 25 -5.44 10.62 8.30
CA GLN A 25 -5.93 11.96 8.60
C GLN A 25 -6.04 12.83 7.36
N ARG A 26 -4.97 12.90 6.55
CA ARG A 26 -4.97 13.63 5.28
C ARG A 26 -6.04 13.12 4.32
N SER A 27 -6.18 11.80 4.21
CA SER A 27 -7.18 11.19 3.34
C SER A 27 -8.61 11.54 3.76
N TYR A 28 -8.92 11.50 5.05
CA TYR A 28 -10.27 11.77 5.55
C TYR A 28 -10.63 13.24 5.40
N VAL A 29 -9.72 14.14 5.76
CA VAL A 29 -9.88 15.59 5.54
C VAL A 29 -10.09 15.90 4.06
N HIS A 30 -9.33 15.24 3.17
CA HIS A 30 -9.48 15.43 1.73
C HIS A 30 -10.86 14.97 1.23
N ALA A 31 -11.35 13.83 1.71
CA ALA A 31 -12.66 13.31 1.36
C ALA A 31 -13.81 14.26 1.80
N VAL A 32 -13.77 14.74 3.04
CA VAL A 32 -14.77 15.69 3.58
C VAL A 32 -14.67 17.04 2.84
N ALA A 33 -13.47 17.52 2.54
CA ALA A 33 -13.29 18.74 1.75
C ALA A 33 -13.84 18.59 0.32
N LYS A 34 -13.67 17.42 -0.32
CA LYS A 34 -14.23 17.15 -1.65
C LYS A 34 -15.77 17.15 -1.61
N PHE A 35 -16.35 16.55 -0.57
CA PHE A 35 -17.79 16.53 -0.33
C PHE A 35 -18.36 17.95 -0.14
N SER A 36 -17.74 18.75 0.73
CA SER A 36 -18.15 20.15 0.95
C SER A 36 -18.05 20.99 -0.34
N ARG A 37 -16.97 20.83 -1.12
CA ARG A 37 -16.79 21.53 -2.40
C ARG A 37 -17.85 21.17 -3.44
N TYR A 38 -18.28 19.91 -3.49
CA TYR A 38 -19.30 19.48 -4.44
C TYR A 38 -20.64 20.19 -4.23
N PHE A 39 -21.03 20.45 -2.97
CA PHE A 39 -22.27 21.16 -2.65
C PHE A 39 -22.10 22.66 -2.44
N GLY A 40 -20.87 23.18 -2.41
CA GLY A 40 -20.59 24.58 -2.06
C GLY A 40 -21.05 24.97 -0.64
N ARG A 41 -21.28 23.98 0.24
CA ARG A 41 -21.85 24.15 1.58
C ARG A 41 -20.95 23.52 2.62
N SER A 42 -21.05 24.03 3.85
CA SER A 42 -20.32 23.46 4.99
C SER A 42 -20.80 22.04 5.28
N PRO A 43 -19.90 21.06 5.51
CA PRO A 43 -20.27 19.64 5.56
C PRO A 43 -21.14 19.28 6.76
N ASP A 44 -21.18 20.10 7.81
CA ASP A 44 -22.10 20.00 8.95
C ASP A 44 -23.56 20.31 8.60
N ARG A 45 -23.80 21.02 7.49
CA ARG A 45 -25.15 21.34 6.99
C ARG A 45 -25.68 20.35 5.95
N LEU A 46 -24.91 19.31 5.66
CA LEU A 46 -25.25 18.29 4.67
C LEU A 46 -25.77 17.04 5.39
N GLY A 47 -26.76 16.39 4.78
CA GLY A 47 -27.44 15.24 5.35
C GLY A 47 -27.24 13.95 4.55
N LEU A 48 -28.06 12.93 4.85
CA LEU A 48 -28.00 11.62 4.20
C LEU A 48 -28.26 11.70 2.68
N GLU A 49 -29.23 12.50 2.26
CA GLU A 49 -29.53 12.66 0.83
C GLU A 49 -28.37 13.31 0.07
N ASP A 50 -27.67 14.27 0.70
CA ASP A 50 -26.46 14.87 0.12
C ASP A 50 -25.33 13.82 0.01
N VAL A 51 -25.16 12.96 1.03
CA VAL A 51 -24.19 11.85 0.98
C VAL A 51 -24.54 10.90 -0.16
N ARG A 52 -25.82 10.52 -0.31
CA ARG A 52 -26.29 9.64 -1.38
C ARG A 52 -26.06 10.27 -2.76
N ALA A 53 -26.43 11.52 -2.94
CA ALA A 53 -26.21 12.26 -4.19
C ALA A 53 -24.71 12.34 -4.53
N PHE A 54 -23.85 12.56 -3.53
CA PHE A 54 -22.41 12.55 -3.73
C PHE A 54 -21.87 11.16 -4.10
N GLN A 55 -22.36 10.08 -3.48
CA GLN A 55 -21.99 8.71 -3.86
C GLN A 55 -22.36 8.42 -5.32
N VAL A 56 -23.56 8.80 -5.75
CA VAL A 56 -24.01 8.65 -7.14
C VAL A 56 -23.10 9.43 -8.10
N HIS A 57 -22.78 10.69 -7.76
CA HIS A 57 -21.85 11.49 -8.54
C HIS A 57 -20.46 10.83 -8.64
N LEU A 58 -19.92 10.33 -7.52
CA LEU A 58 -18.61 9.67 -7.52
C LEU A 58 -18.59 8.41 -8.39
N VAL A 59 -19.64 7.60 -8.36
CA VAL A 59 -19.79 6.43 -9.24
C VAL A 59 -19.87 6.87 -10.72
N ALA A 60 -20.64 7.91 -11.02
CA ALA A 60 -20.76 8.45 -12.38
C ALA A 60 -19.43 8.99 -12.93
N THR A 61 -18.56 9.54 -12.08
CA THR A 61 -17.21 9.97 -12.47
C THR A 61 -16.21 8.82 -12.67
N GLY A 62 -16.62 7.57 -12.46
CA GLY A 62 -15.78 6.40 -12.67
C GLY A 62 -14.74 6.17 -11.57
N ILE A 63 -14.98 6.64 -10.33
CA ILE A 63 -14.05 6.38 -9.23
C ILE A 63 -13.96 4.88 -8.93
N SER A 64 -12.78 4.41 -8.52
CA SER A 64 -12.61 3.01 -8.08
C SER A 64 -13.38 2.72 -6.78
N TRP A 65 -13.91 1.51 -6.63
CA TRP A 65 -14.62 1.06 -5.41
C TRP A 65 -13.83 1.27 -4.10
N PRO A 66 -12.51 1.00 -4.01
CA PRO A 66 -11.75 1.25 -2.79
C PRO A 66 -11.71 2.75 -2.42
N ALA A 67 -11.58 3.63 -3.40
CA ALA A 67 -11.57 5.08 -3.17
C ALA A 67 -12.96 5.61 -2.76
N LEU A 68 -14.04 5.02 -3.29
CA LEU A 68 -15.40 5.29 -2.82
C LEU A 68 -15.57 4.84 -1.36
N ASN A 69 -15.15 3.62 -1.02
CA ASN A 69 -15.23 3.10 0.35
C ASN A 69 -14.35 3.90 1.34
N GLN A 70 -13.19 4.38 0.90
CA GLN A 70 -12.37 5.30 1.70
C GLN A 70 -13.08 6.62 1.97
N THR A 71 -13.80 7.15 0.98
CA THR A 71 -14.64 8.34 1.13
C THR A 71 -15.80 8.07 2.10
N VAL A 72 -16.45 6.92 1.99
CA VAL A 72 -17.52 6.49 2.91
C VAL A 72 -17.01 6.38 4.35
N CYS A 73 -15.86 5.77 4.58
CA CYS A 73 -15.26 5.71 5.92
C CYS A 73 -15.00 7.11 6.50
N ALA A 74 -14.51 8.05 5.68
CA ALA A 74 -14.27 9.41 6.11
C ALA A 74 -15.57 10.14 6.49
N LEU A 75 -16.63 9.98 5.69
CA LEU A 75 -17.94 10.59 5.97
C LEU A 75 -18.60 9.97 7.21
N ARG A 76 -18.54 8.65 7.37
CA ARG A 76 -19.02 7.95 8.57
C ARG A 76 -18.29 8.41 9.83
N PHE A 77 -16.96 8.57 9.74
CA PHE A 77 -16.17 9.13 10.85
C PHE A 77 -16.59 10.56 11.16
N PHE A 78 -16.70 11.41 10.13
CA PHE A 78 -17.08 12.81 10.30
C PHE A 78 -18.45 12.97 10.98
N TYR A 79 -19.48 12.28 10.48
CA TYR A 79 -20.82 12.38 11.08
C TYR A 79 -20.90 11.69 12.45
N GLY A 80 -20.27 10.54 12.63
CA GLY A 80 -20.39 9.76 13.87
C GLY A 80 -19.52 10.27 15.00
N VAL A 81 -18.30 10.69 14.71
CA VAL A 81 -17.32 11.10 15.71
C VAL A 81 -17.27 12.61 15.85
N THR A 82 -17.08 13.34 14.75
CA THR A 82 -16.87 14.79 14.81
C THR A 82 -18.17 15.57 15.05
N LEU A 83 -19.28 15.13 14.45
CA LEU A 83 -20.61 15.74 14.66
C LEU A 83 -21.44 15.03 15.74
N GLY A 84 -21.10 13.80 16.12
CA GLY A 84 -21.79 13.07 17.19
C GLY A 84 -23.15 12.49 16.80
N TYR A 85 -23.45 12.31 15.51
CA TYR A 85 -24.70 11.68 15.07
C TYR A 85 -24.60 10.16 15.21
N GLY A 86 -25.44 9.57 16.05
CA GLY A 86 -25.45 8.11 16.30
C GLY A 86 -25.84 7.27 15.08
N ASP A 87 -26.97 7.58 14.46
CA ASP A 87 -27.57 6.69 13.44
C ASP A 87 -27.13 7.00 12.00
N LEU A 88 -26.66 8.23 11.75
CA LEU A 88 -26.34 8.70 10.41
C LEU A 88 -25.22 7.87 9.75
N PRO A 89 -24.10 7.56 10.43
CA PRO A 89 -23.03 6.75 9.86
C PRO A 89 -23.54 5.40 9.35
N GLU A 90 -24.40 4.72 10.10
CA GLU A 90 -24.89 3.38 9.76
C GLU A 90 -25.72 3.36 8.48
N ARG A 91 -26.47 4.43 8.23
CA ARG A 91 -27.30 4.62 7.03
C ARG A 91 -26.50 4.93 5.78
N ILE A 92 -25.20 5.23 5.88
CA ILE A 92 -24.34 5.44 4.71
C ILE A 92 -23.85 4.07 4.21
N PRO A 93 -24.31 3.61 3.02
CA PRO A 93 -23.96 2.29 2.52
C PRO A 93 -22.52 2.24 2.02
N TYR A 94 -21.86 1.11 2.27
CA TYR A 94 -20.62 0.78 1.58
C TYR A 94 -20.90 0.30 0.17
N ALA A 95 -19.99 0.60 -0.74
CA ALA A 95 -20.07 0.06 -2.07
C ALA A 95 -19.50 -1.36 -2.11
N ARG A 96 -20.29 -2.30 -2.64
CA ARG A 96 -19.82 -3.68 -2.87
C ARG A 96 -18.88 -3.69 -4.07
N GLU A 97 -17.62 -3.97 -3.81
CA GLU A 97 -16.64 -4.25 -4.85
C GLU A 97 -16.85 -5.67 -5.38
N PRO A 98 -17.10 -5.86 -6.70
CA PRO A 98 -17.05 -7.19 -7.31
C PRO A 98 -15.64 -7.77 -7.12
N ARG A 99 -15.52 -8.87 -6.36
CA ARG A 99 -14.23 -9.52 -6.11
C ARG A 99 -13.65 -10.03 -7.43
N LYS A 100 -12.56 -9.40 -7.88
CA LYS A 100 -11.74 -9.93 -8.97
C LYS A 100 -10.72 -10.90 -8.38
N LEU A 101 -10.60 -12.09 -8.97
CA LEU A 101 -9.57 -13.04 -8.57
C LEU A 101 -8.18 -12.41 -8.81
N PRO A 102 -7.24 -12.52 -7.86
CA PRO A 102 -5.87 -12.08 -8.08
C PRO A 102 -5.29 -12.89 -9.24
N VAL A 103 -4.89 -12.22 -10.31
CA VAL A 103 -4.11 -12.87 -11.38
C VAL A 103 -2.69 -13.08 -10.83
N VAL A 104 -2.19 -14.30 -10.88
CA VAL A 104 -0.83 -14.64 -10.42
C VAL A 104 0.08 -14.62 -11.64
N LEU A 105 1.21 -13.91 -11.56
CA LEU A 105 2.23 -13.93 -12.61
C LEU A 105 3.00 -15.26 -12.56
N SER A 106 3.36 -15.80 -13.71
CA SER A 106 4.32 -16.92 -13.80
C SER A 106 5.73 -16.46 -13.42
N ALA A 107 6.62 -17.40 -13.12
CA ALA A 107 8.03 -17.08 -12.83
C ALA A 107 8.69 -16.33 -14.00
N ASP A 108 8.44 -16.76 -15.24
CA ASP A 108 8.99 -16.13 -16.44
C ASP A 108 8.43 -14.73 -16.70
N GLU A 109 7.15 -14.50 -16.36
CA GLU A 109 6.56 -13.16 -16.40
C GLU A 109 7.21 -12.22 -15.40
N VAL A 110 7.55 -12.71 -14.20
CA VAL A 110 8.23 -11.90 -13.18
C VAL A 110 9.66 -11.57 -13.62
N VAL A 111 10.40 -12.51 -14.19
CA VAL A 111 11.77 -12.27 -14.70
C VAL A 111 11.73 -11.20 -15.79
N ARG A 112 10.91 -11.39 -16.84
CA ARG A 112 10.77 -10.39 -17.93
C ARG A 112 10.35 -9.02 -17.39
N PHE A 113 9.44 -8.99 -16.43
CA PHE A 113 9.00 -7.75 -15.79
C PHE A 113 10.15 -7.03 -15.07
N LEU A 114 10.96 -7.74 -14.27
CA LEU A 114 12.08 -7.15 -13.54
C LEU A 114 13.19 -6.68 -14.50
N GLU A 115 13.46 -7.42 -15.56
CA GLU A 115 14.45 -7.04 -16.58
C GLU A 115 14.06 -5.78 -17.35
N ALA A 116 12.75 -5.59 -17.60
CA ALA A 116 12.23 -4.40 -18.27
C ALA A 116 12.34 -3.10 -17.44
N VAL A 117 12.71 -3.17 -16.15
CA VAL A 117 12.92 -1.98 -15.31
C VAL A 117 14.30 -1.39 -15.64
N PRO A 118 14.41 -0.17 -16.20
CA PRO A 118 15.70 0.36 -16.68
C PRO A 118 16.64 0.78 -15.55
N SER A 119 16.11 1.33 -14.46
CA SER A 119 16.93 1.78 -13.33
C SER A 119 17.37 0.60 -12.46
N LEU A 120 18.68 0.37 -12.32
CA LEU A 120 19.24 -0.65 -11.43
C LEU A 120 18.69 -0.53 -9.99
N LYS A 121 18.56 0.71 -9.50
CA LYS A 121 18.05 1.00 -8.15
C LYS A 121 16.59 0.57 -8.01
N SER A 122 15.72 0.99 -8.94
CA SER A 122 14.29 0.62 -8.91
C SER A 122 14.08 -0.87 -9.16
N ARG A 123 14.90 -1.47 -10.04
CA ARG A 123 14.88 -2.92 -10.32
C ARG A 123 15.19 -3.70 -9.04
N THR A 124 16.29 -3.36 -8.36
CA THR A 124 16.69 -4.02 -7.11
C THR A 124 15.65 -3.84 -6.01
N ALA A 125 15.04 -2.65 -5.90
CA ALA A 125 13.96 -2.41 -4.94
C ALA A 125 12.72 -3.26 -5.22
N LEU A 126 12.30 -3.40 -6.49
CA LEU A 126 11.19 -4.27 -6.89
C LEU A 126 11.51 -5.75 -6.66
N THR A 127 12.74 -6.18 -6.99
CA THR A 127 13.21 -7.54 -6.71
C THR A 127 13.18 -7.85 -5.21
N THR A 128 13.63 -6.89 -4.38
CA THR A 128 13.60 -7.02 -2.91
C THR A 128 12.17 -7.11 -2.40
N ALA A 129 11.28 -6.24 -2.89
CA ALA A 129 9.86 -6.28 -2.53
C ALA A 129 9.20 -7.63 -2.88
N TYR A 130 9.49 -8.16 -4.07
CA TYR A 130 8.98 -9.45 -4.51
C TYR A 130 9.56 -10.62 -3.70
N ALA A 131 10.88 -10.71 -3.59
CA ALA A 131 11.56 -11.85 -2.98
C ALA A 131 11.39 -11.91 -1.45
N ALA A 132 11.38 -10.76 -0.77
CA ALA A 132 11.20 -10.68 0.68
C ALA A 132 9.76 -10.37 1.11
N GLY A 133 8.85 -10.16 0.14
CA GLY A 133 7.44 -9.96 0.46
C GLY A 133 7.06 -8.63 1.07
N LEU A 134 7.86 -7.61 0.77
CA LEU A 134 7.72 -6.30 1.37
C LEU A 134 6.70 -5.47 0.60
N ARG A 135 5.99 -4.63 1.33
CA ARG A 135 5.20 -3.57 0.68
C ARG A 135 6.13 -2.57 0.02
N ALA A 136 5.63 -1.83 -0.97
CA ALA A 136 6.37 -0.78 -1.66
C ALA A 136 7.06 0.19 -0.68
N SER A 137 6.30 0.66 0.31
CA SER A 137 6.78 1.60 1.33
C SER A 137 7.82 1.00 2.25
N GLU A 138 7.69 -0.29 2.57
CA GLU A 138 8.65 -1.04 3.39
C GLU A 138 9.97 -1.19 2.61
N ALA A 139 9.89 -1.63 1.35
CA ALA A 139 11.05 -1.87 0.50
C ALA A 139 11.89 -0.60 0.26
N VAL A 140 11.26 0.55 -0.04
CA VAL A 140 12.02 1.80 -0.26
C VAL A 140 12.61 2.36 1.03
N SER A 141 12.03 2.03 2.19
CA SER A 141 12.46 2.54 3.50
C SER A 141 13.51 1.65 4.17
N LEU A 142 14.00 0.62 3.50
CA LEU A 142 15.08 -0.21 4.03
C LEU A 142 16.39 0.59 4.14
N LYS A 143 17.07 0.40 5.26
CA LYS A 143 18.43 0.88 5.51
C LYS A 143 19.43 -0.23 5.20
N VAL A 144 20.68 0.14 4.94
CA VAL A 144 21.75 -0.85 4.71
C VAL A 144 21.93 -1.75 5.94
N GLY A 145 21.80 -1.18 7.15
CA GLY A 145 21.89 -1.91 8.41
C GLY A 145 20.73 -2.85 8.72
N ASP A 146 19.62 -2.78 7.96
CA ASP A 146 18.47 -3.68 8.17
C ASP A 146 18.72 -5.08 7.58
N ILE A 147 19.74 -5.24 6.74
CA ILE A 147 20.07 -6.49 6.05
C ILE A 147 21.09 -7.27 6.88
N ASP A 148 20.63 -8.32 7.57
CA ASP A 148 21.50 -9.23 8.29
C ASP A 148 21.80 -10.45 7.41
N GLY A 149 22.93 -10.41 6.72
CA GLY A 149 23.42 -11.51 5.88
C GLY A 149 24.00 -12.69 6.68
N GLY A 150 24.24 -12.54 7.98
CA GLY A 150 24.70 -13.63 8.84
C GLY A 150 23.53 -14.48 9.34
N ARG A 151 22.44 -13.82 9.75
CA ARG A 151 21.20 -14.46 10.20
C ARG A 151 20.20 -14.73 9.08
N MET A 152 20.47 -14.24 7.86
CA MET A 152 19.58 -14.36 6.70
C MET A 152 18.19 -13.77 6.96
N VAL A 153 18.16 -12.55 7.54
CA VAL A 153 16.92 -11.82 7.80
C VAL A 153 17.01 -10.36 7.36
N ILE A 154 15.85 -9.77 7.06
CA ILE A 154 15.69 -8.32 6.86
C ILE A 154 14.82 -7.80 8.01
N ARG A 155 15.30 -6.76 8.71
CA ARG A 155 14.53 -6.00 9.69
C ARG A 155 13.62 -5.02 8.94
N VAL A 156 12.31 -5.12 9.16
CA VAL A 156 11.31 -4.21 8.57
C VAL A 156 10.75 -3.35 9.67
N GLU A 157 11.15 -2.08 9.68
CA GLU A 157 10.63 -1.08 10.61
C GLU A 157 9.28 -0.53 10.13
N HIS A 158 8.40 -0.19 11.08
CA HIS A 158 7.11 0.47 10.80
C HIS A 158 6.13 -0.31 9.90
N GLY A 159 5.96 -1.62 10.14
CA GLY A 159 4.88 -2.40 9.53
C GLY A 159 3.47 -1.89 9.90
N LYS A 160 2.41 -2.45 9.28
CA LYS A 160 1.01 -2.08 9.60
C LYS A 160 0.77 -2.20 11.12
N GLY A 161 0.40 -1.09 11.76
CA GLY A 161 0.19 -1.04 13.22
C GLY A 161 1.43 -0.62 14.02
N GLY A 162 2.50 -0.15 13.36
CA GLY A 162 3.70 0.38 14.03
C GLY A 162 4.58 -0.70 14.65
N LYS A 163 4.41 -1.98 14.25
CA LYS A 163 5.21 -3.09 14.76
C LYS A 163 6.33 -3.45 13.80
N ASP A 164 7.51 -3.62 14.36
CA ASP A 164 8.68 -4.14 13.65
C ASP A 164 8.51 -5.65 13.43
N ARG A 165 9.01 -6.14 12.31
CA ARG A 165 9.03 -7.58 12.00
C ARG A 165 10.31 -7.96 11.27
N TYR A 166 10.70 -9.22 11.41
CA TYR A 166 11.74 -9.82 10.59
C TYR A 166 11.12 -10.60 9.43
N VAL A 167 11.70 -10.46 8.24
CA VAL A 167 11.37 -11.30 7.08
C VAL A 167 12.60 -12.09 6.64
N MET A 168 12.38 -13.25 6.05
CA MET A 168 13.48 -14.12 5.60
C MET A 168 14.18 -13.50 4.38
N LEU A 169 15.51 -13.53 4.40
CA LEU A 169 16.37 -13.14 3.28
C LEU A 169 16.82 -14.40 2.55
N SER A 170 16.54 -14.51 1.24
CA SER A 170 17.07 -15.62 0.45
C SER A 170 18.54 -15.38 0.08
N ALA A 171 19.32 -16.46 -0.08
CA ALA A 171 20.73 -16.38 -0.49
C ALA A 171 20.89 -15.69 -1.85
N GLN A 172 19.95 -15.94 -2.78
CA GLN A 172 19.90 -15.27 -4.07
C GLN A 172 19.67 -13.76 -3.93
N LEU A 173 18.71 -13.34 -3.09
CA LEU A 173 18.47 -11.91 -2.84
C LEU A 173 19.68 -11.25 -2.19
N LEU A 174 20.34 -11.90 -1.24
CA LEU A 174 21.57 -11.38 -0.64
C LEU A 174 22.67 -11.19 -1.69
N GLY A 175 22.83 -12.12 -2.63
CA GLY A 175 23.75 -11.98 -3.76
C GLY A 175 23.45 -10.75 -4.61
N ILE A 176 22.18 -10.56 -4.98
CA ILE A 176 21.72 -9.39 -5.75
C ILE A 176 21.98 -8.08 -4.99
N LEU A 177 21.66 -8.04 -3.70
CA LEU A 177 21.88 -6.87 -2.84
C LEU A 177 23.37 -6.53 -2.70
N ARG A 178 24.24 -7.53 -2.58
CA ARG A 178 25.70 -7.33 -2.54
C ARG A 178 26.23 -6.76 -3.86
N THR A 179 25.78 -7.29 -4.99
CA THR A 179 26.15 -6.75 -6.32
C THR A 179 25.67 -5.31 -6.47
N TYR A 180 24.43 -5.03 -6.07
CA TYR A 180 23.89 -3.67 -6.06
C TYR A 180 24.71 -2.74 -5.16
N TRP A 181 25.06 -3.18 -3.95
CA TRP A 181 25.86 -2.38 -3.01
C TRP A 181 27.25 -2.04 -3.56
N ARG A 182 27.89 -2.96 -4.29
CA ARG A 182 29.18 -2.71 -4.94
C ARG A 182 29.09 -1.66 -6.06
N LEU A 183 28.01 -1.69 -6.84
CA LEU A 183 27.82 -0.79 -7.98
C LEU A 183 27.33 0.61 -7.56
N ALA A 184 26.37 0.68 -6.64
CA ALA A 184 25.70 1.93 -6.26
C ALA A 184 26.26 2.57 -4.98
N ARG A 185 27.00 1.81 -4.15
CA ARG A 185 27.59 2.23 -2.87
C ARG A 185 26.63 3.09 -2.02
N PRO A 186 25.42 2.58 -1.70
CA PRO A 186 24.47 3.32 -0.90
C PRO A 186 25.03 3.55 0.52
N GLY A 187 24.76 4.74 1.07
CA GLY A 187 25.14 5.11 2.44
C GLY A 187 24.16 4.55 3.48
N HIS A 188 23.36 5.42 4.08
CA HIS A 188 22.41 5.02 5.13
C HIS A 188 21.21 4.23 4.58
N TRP A 189 20.53 4.80 3.58
CA TRP A 189 19.38 4.18 2.93
C TRP A 189 19.85 3.16 1.90
N LEU A 190 19.26 1.95 1.90
CA LEU A 190 19.56 0.94 0.89
C LEU A 190 19.16 1.45 -0.50
N PHE A 191 18.02 2.14 -0.60
CA PHE A 191 17.57 2.80 -1.83
C PHE A 191 17.44 4.31 -1.61
N PRO A 192 18.52 5.09 -1.81
CA PRO A 192 18.49 6.52 -1.55
C PRO A 192 17.68 7.31 -2.59
N GLY A 193 17.13 8.45 -2.17
CA GLY A 193 16.58 9.49 -3.03
C GLY A 193 17.67 10.21 -3.85
N ARG A 194 17.33 11.34 -4.49
CA ARG A 194 18.27 12.11 -5.32
C ARG A 194 19.46 12.65 -4.51
N ASP A 195 19.18 13.17 -3.32
CA ASP A 195 20.17 13.86 -2.49
C ASP A 195 20.74 12.96 -1.37
N GLY A 196 20.42 11.66 -1.37
CA GLY A 196 20.90 10.69 -0.38
C GLY A 196 20.36 10.84 1.06
N SER A 197 19.80 12.00 1.41
CA SER A 197 19.27 12.32 2.75
C SER A 197 18.00 11.55 3.10
N ARG A 198 17.19 11.20 2.10
CA ARG A 198 15.91 10.49 2.24
C ARG A 198 15.91 9.20 1.46
N SER A 199 15.00 8.30 1.81
CA SER A 199 14.69 7.12 1.01
C SER A 199 14.10 7.50 -0.36
N MET A 200 14.12 6.55 -1.29
CA MET A 200 13.42 6.67 -2.57
C MET A 200 11.93 6.92 -2.34
N ASP A 201 11.36 7.89 -3.07
CA ASP A 201 9.91 8.09 -3.05
C ASP A 201 9.20 6.86 -3.62
N VAL A 202 8.19 6.37 -2.89
CA VAL A 202 7.36 5.22 -3.30
C VAL A 202 6.74 5.46 -4.68
N GLN A 203 6.45 6.71 -5.06
CA GLN A 203 5.96 7.07 -6.39
C GLN A 203 6.95 6.77 -7.52
N VAL A 204 8.26 6.88 -7.26
CA VAL A 204 9.29 6.51 -8.23
C VAL A 204 9.25 5.00 -8.46
N LEU A 205 9.11 4.21 -7.39
CA LEU A 205 8.95 2.77 -7.49
C LEU A 205 7.67 2.37 -8.22
N HIS A 206 6.54 3.05 -7.91
CA HIS A 206 5.28 2.86 -8.64
C HIS A 206 5.39 3.22 -10.12
N SER A 207 6.09 4.30 -10.46
CA SER A 207 6.29 4.73 -11.83
C SER A 207 7.14 3.72 -12.62
N ALA A 208 8.24 3.26 -12.01
CA ALA A 208 9.09 2.21 -12.59
C ALA A 208 8.30 0.91 -12.82
N CYS A 209 7.48 0.50 -11.86
CA CYS A 209 6.59 -0.64 -12.01
C CYS A 209 5.61 -0.45 -13.19
N ARG A 210 4.93 0.70 -13.28
CA ARG A 210 4.01 0.99 -14.41
C ARG A 210 4.72 0.95 -15.76
N SER A 211 5.90 1.55 -15.85
CA SER A 211 6.70 1.57 -17.08
C SER A 211 7.11 0.17 -17.51
N ALA A 212 7.60 -0.65 -16.57
CA ALA A 212 7.96 -2.04 -16.85
C ALA A 212 6.73 -2.86 -17.30
N CYS A 213 5.59 -2.74 -16.62
CA CYS A 213 4.34 -3.41 -17.04
C CYS A 213 3.93 -3.07 -18.47
N ALA A 214 4.08 -1.79 -18.87
CA ALA A 214 3.76 -1.34 -20.22
C ALA A 214 4.73 -1.94 -21.25
N ALA A 215 6.03 -2.01 -20.92
CA ALA A 215 7.06 -2.55 -21.81
C ALA A 215 6.90 -4.05 -22.10
N VAL A 216 6.47 -4.86 -21.12
CA VAL A 216 6.29 -6.31 -21.31
C VAL A 216 4.87 -6.70 -21.73
N GLY A 217 4.00 -5.74 -22.03
CA GLY A 217 2.62 -6.02 -22.42
C GLY A 217 1.78 -6.68 -21.32
N LEU A 218 2.23 -6.65 -20.06
CA LEU A 218 1.52 -7.21 -18.89
C LEU A 218 0.38 -6.27 -18.42
N ALA A 219 -0.34 -5.69 -19.37
CA ALA A 219 -1.48 -4.81 -19.14
C ALA A 219 -2.75 -5.58 -18.71
N LYS A 220 -2.64 -6.73 -18.02
CA LYS A 220 -3.76 -7.36 -17.32
C LYS A 220 -4.15 -6.48 -16.12
N ARG A 221 -4.95 -5.46 -16.47
CA ARG A 221 -5.49 -4.30 -15.75
C ARG A 221 -5.71 -4.55 -14.25
N GLY A 222 -4.76 -4.12 -13.41
CA GLY A 222 -4.91 -3.99 -11.95
C GLY A 222 -4.01 -4.88 -11.09
N THR A 223 -3.32 -5.84 -11.69
CA THR A 223 -2.73 -6.99 -10.98
C THR A 223 -1.41 -6.70 -10.28
N ILE A 224 -0.44 -6.08 -10.98
CA ILE A 224 0.94 -5.95 -10.47
C ILE A 224 1.02 -4.94 -9.30
N ARG A 225 0.14 -3.94 -9.29
CA ARG A 225 0.00 -2.99 -8.18
C ARG A 225 -0.46 -3.68 -6.89
N ASN A 226 -1.26 -4.74 -6.96
CA ASN A 226 -1.63 -5.51 -5.75
C ASN A 226 -0.63 -6.63 -5.44
N PHE A 227 -0.03 -7.25 -6.46
CA PHE A 227 0.91 -8.35 -6.30
C PHE A 227 2.26 -7.91 -5.71
N VAL A 228 2.88 -6.86 -6.25
CA VAL A 228 4.20 -6.39 -5.81
C VAL A 228 4.10 -5.36 -4.67
N LEU A 229 2.98 -4.63 -4.57
CA LEU A 229 2.87 -3.46 -3.70
C LEU A 229 1.74 -3.57 -2.65
N GLY A 230 0.87 -4.59 -2.77
CA GLY A 230 -0.27 -4.86 -1.89
C GLY A 230 -0.11 -6.05 -0.92
N GLY A 231 1.03 -6.74 -0.96
CA GLY A 231 1.35 -7.79 0.03
C GLY A 231 0.58 -9.09 -0.12
N VAL A 232 0.18 -9.47 -1.34
CA VAL A 232 -0.33 -10.82 -1.63
C VAL A 232 0.81 -11.64 -2.23
N ILE A 233 1.70 -12.14 -1.37
CA ILE A 233 2.54 -13.27 -1.75
C ILE A 233 1.67 -14.50 -1.67
N VAL A 234 1.38 -15.10 -2.82
CA VAL A 234 0.91 -16.47 -2.91
C VAL A 234 1.99 -17.33 -2.25
N ARG A 235 1.71 -17.83 -1.04
CA ARG A 235 2.51 -18.90 -0.46
C ARG A 235 2.54 -20.03 -1.48
N LYS A 236 3.74 -20.39 -1.93
CA LYS A 236 4.00 -21.63 -2.64
C LYS A 236 3.45 -22.75 -1.74
N LYS A 237 2.32 -23.34 -2.14
CA LYS A 237 1.80 -24.55 -1.50
C LYS A 237 2.80 -25.64 -1.89
N GLU A 238 3.73 -25.97 -1.00
CA GLU A 238 4.54 -27.16 -1.17
C GLU A 238 3.61 -28.37 -1.34
N PRO A 239 3.90 -29.27 -2.30
CA PRO A 239 3.08 -30.45 -2.50
C PRO A 239 3.15 -31.31 -1.23
N PRO A 240 2.04 -31.94 -0.80
CA PRO A 240 2.09 -32.87 0.31
C PRO A 240 3.09 -33.98 -0.04
N HIS A 241 4.08 -34.15 0.82
CA HIS A 241 4.94 -35.33 0.77
C HIS A 241 4.05 -36.58 0.78
N GLY A 242 4.35 -37.49 -0.14
CA GLY A 242 3.69 -38.78 -0.31
C GLY A 242 3.77 -39.65 0.95
N PRO A 243 3.08 -40.81 0.91
CA PRO A 243 2.53 -41.47 2.08
C PRO A 243 3.62 -41.99 3.00
N THR A 244 3.55 -41.61 4.27
CA THR A 244 4.31 -42.25 5.34
C THR A 244 3.84 -43.70 5.44
N GLN A 245 4.70 -44.62 4.99
CA GLN A 245 4.55 -46.04 5.26
C GLN A 245 4.40 -46.23 6.77
N ARG A 246 3.29 -46.83 7.18
CA ARG A 246 3.12 -47.33 8.55
C ARG A 246 4.10 -48.48 8.72
N ALA A 247 5.14 -48.25 9.51
CA ALA A 247 5.91 -49.32 10.12
C ALA A 247 5.03 -49.97 11.19
N SER A 248 4.50 -51.14 10.86
CA SER A 248 4.06 -52.15 11.81
C SER A 248 5.28 -52.65 12.59
N TYR A 249 5.19 -52.77 13.91
CA TYR A 249 5.92 -53.74 14.75
C TYR A 249 5.52 -53.51 16.22
N PRO A 250 5.66 -54.53 17.09
CA PRO A 250 5.04 -55.85 17.08
C PRO A 250 3.84 -55.94 18.04
#